data_AF-A0A7C7Z2X8-F1
#
_entry.id   AF-A0A7C7Z2X8-F1
#
_cell.length_a   1.000
_cell.length_b   1.000
_cell.length_c   1.000
_cell.angle_alpha   90.00
_cell.angle_beta   90.00
_cell.angle_gamma   90.00
#
_symmetry.space_group_name_H-M   'P 1'
#
loop_
_entity.id
_entity.type
_entity.pdbx_description
1 polymer ?
#
loop_
_entity_poly.entity_id
_entity_poly.type
_entity_poly.pdbx_seq_one_letter_code
_entity_poly.pdbx_strand_id
1 'polypeptide(L)'
;MISKDELNQLSDVVNYTWGKSSGDGTRSLTCALQQDEMIIKYSTVVHFASEHSLRQQVDRLIEESMQIIAGKLDHTRSQYKEVAGTTLKLEEISNSDSIEMVSASNHNPRKIAIYRRNCVLRVQ
;
A
#
# COMPACT_ATOMS: atom_id res chain seq x y z
N MET A 1 4.74 -4.19 24.03
CA MET A 1 4.54 -5.55 23.49
C MET A 1 3.05 -5.76 23.50
N ILE A 2 2.44 -5.84 22.32
CA ILE A 2 0.99 -5.86 22.18
C ILE A 2 0.41 -7.13 22.83
N SER A 3 -0.74 -7.01 23.48
CA SER A 3 -1.40 -8.19 24.04
C SER A 3 -2.01 -9.05 22.93
N LYS A 4 -2.19 -10.35 23.20
CA LYS A 4 -2.80 -11.27 22.22
C LYS A 4 -4.22 -10.86 21.83
N ASP A 5 -4.96 -10.26 22.76
CA ASP A 5 -6.34 -9.83 22.52
C ASP A 5 -6.38 -8.58 21.61
N GLU A 6 -5.49 -7.62 21.81
CA GLU A 6 -5.32 -6.46 20.93
C GLU A 6 -4.87 -6.86 19.52
N LEU A 7 -3.99 -7.86 19.42
CA LEU A 7 -3.51 -8.38 18.13
C LEU A 7 -4.63 -9.09 17.36
N ASN A 8 -5.54 -9.79 18.05
CA ASN A 8 -6.72 -10.39 17.42
C ASN A 8 -7.70 -9.32 16.93
N GLN A 9 -7.99 -8.31 17.77
CA GLN A 9 -8.85 -7.18 17.38
C GLN A 9 -8.27 -6.40 16.19
N LEU A 10 -6.94 -6.21 16.17
CA LEU A 10 -6.27 -5.58 15.04
C LEU A 10 -6.34 -6.45 13.79
N SER A 11 -6.18 -7.76 13.90
CA SER A 11 -6.28 -8.69 12.78
C SER A 11 -7.65 -8.64 12.09
N ASP A 12 -8.73 -8.53 12.88
CA ASP A 12 -10.09 -8.40 12.36
C ASP A 12 -10.29 -7.11 11.56
N VAL A 13 -9.62 -6.03 11.96
CA VAL A 13 -9.66 -4.73 11.29
C VAL A 13 -8.71 -4.65 10.08
N VAL A 14 -7.61 -5.41 10.10
CA VAL A 14 -6.50 -5.28 9.14
C VAL A 14 -6.61 -6.23 7.95
N ASN A 15 -7.25 -7.38 8.10
CA ASN A 15 -7.43 -8.39 7.05
C ASN A 15 -8.43 -7.95 5.96
N TYR A 16 -8.09 -6.86 5.28
CA TYR A 16 -8.81 -6.35 4.12
C TYR A 16 -7.83 -6.19 2.95
N THR A 17 -8.08 -6.95 1.88
CA THR A 17 -7.52 -6.62 0.57
C THR A 17 -8.35 -5.48 -0.02
N TRP A 18 -7.84 -4.25 0.03
CA TRP A 18 -8.49 -3.15 -0.67
C TRP A 18 -8.11 -3.25 -2.16
N GLY A 19 -9.02 -3.78 -2.98
CA GLY A 19 -8.78 -3.95 -4.42
C GLY A 19 -9.30 -5.24 -5.05
N LYS A 20 -10.04 -6.10 -4.32
CA LYS A 20 -10.74 -7.21 -5.01
C LYS A 20 -11.96 -6.76 -5.82
N SER A 21 -12.45 -5.51 -5.67
CA SER A 21 -13.58 -5.02 -6.48
C SER A 21 -13.83 -3.50 -6.49
N SER A 22 -12.84 -2.60 -6.30
CA SER A 22 -13.14 -1.15 -6.28
C SER A 22 -12.05 -0.29 -6.91
N GLY A 23 -12.36 0.26 -8.09
CA GLY A 23 -11.64 1.35 -8.77
C GLY A 23 -10.67 0.89 -9.87
N ASP A 24 -11.17 0.67 -11.08
CA ASP A 24 -10.41 0.53 -12.35
C ASP A 24 -9.51 -0.68 -12.59
N GLY A 25 -9.28 -1.58 -11.62
CA GLY A 25 -8.50 -2.82 -11.82
C GLY A 25 -7.00 -2.60 -12.12
N THR A 26 -6.54 -1.35 -12.07
CA THR A 26 -5.16 -0.94 -12.29
C THR A 26 -4.37 -0.81 -11.00
N ARG A 27 -5.05 -0.75 -9.85
CA ARG A 27 -4.45 -0.51 -8.53
C ARG A 27 -4.81 -1.63 -7.57
N SER A 28 -3.87 -1.97 -6.69
CA SER A 28 -4.07 -2.95 -5.62
C SER A 28 -3.40 -2.46 -4.35
N LEU A 29 -4.12 -2.55 -3.22
CA LEU A 29 -3.58 -2.28 -1.89
C LEU A 29 -3.88 -3.47 -0.98
N THR A 30 -2.84 -4.14 -0.51
CA THR A 30 -2.94 -5.25 0.42
C THR A 30 -2.37 -4.85 1.76
N CYS A 31 -3.12 -5.05 2.82
CA CYS A 31 -2.65 -4.93 4.19
C CYS A 31 -2.58 -6.33 4.81
N ALA A 32 -1.48 -6.66 5.47
CA ALA A 32 -1.30 -7.92 6.17
C ALA A 32 -0.68 -7.64 7.53
N LEU A 33 -1.18 -8.30 8.58
CA LEU A 33 -0.57 -8.29 9.90
C LEU A 33 0.23 -9.57 10.08
N GLN A 34 1.50 -9.43 10.43
CA GLN A 34 2.40 -10.54 10.74
C GLN A 34 3.05 -10.27 12.09
N GLN A 35 2.61 -11.00 13.14
CA GLN A 35 3.05 -10.77 14.52
C GLN A 35 2.82 -9.29 14.91
N ASP A 36 3.90 -8.54 15.18
CA ASP A 36 3.86 -7.13 15.59
C ASP A 36 4.08 -6.17 14.40
N GLU A 37 4.13 -6.69 13.17
CA GLU A 37 4.41 -5.91 11.97
C GLU A 37 3.21 -5.88 11.02
N MET A 38 2.78 -4.67 10.67
CA MET A 38 1.80 -4.41 9.64
C MET A 38 2.51 -4.12 8.33
N ILE A 39 2.25 -4.93 7.32
CA ILE A 39 2.84 -4.84 5.99
C ILE A 39 1.76 -4.33 5.03
N ILE A 40 2.00 -3.15 4.45
CA ILE A 40 1.15 -2.51 3.47
C ILE A 40 1.85 -2.54 2.11
N LYS A 41 1.24 -3.23 1.16
CA LYS A 41 1.71 -3.34 -0.21
C LYS A 41 0.77 -2.61 -1.14
N TYR A 42 1.27 -1.56 -1.77
CA TYR A 42 0.60 -0.85 -2.85
C TYR A 42 1.21 -1.26 -4.19
N SER A 43 0.37 -1.42 -5.21
CA SER A 43 0.85 -1.56 -6.58
C SER A 43 -0.12 -0.89 -7.55
N THR A 44 0.43 -0.31 -8.62
CA THR A 44 -0.36 0.28 -9.70
C THR A 44 0.30 0.03 -11.05
N VAL A 45 -0.54 -0.21 -12.05
CA VAL A 45 -0.13 -0.30 -13.46
C VAL A 45 0.01 1.11 -14.02
N VAL A 46 1.14 1.35 -14.68
CA VAL A 46 1.51 2.64 -15.26
C VAL A 46 1.72 2.45 -16.76
N HIS A 47 1.01 3.27 -17.54
CA HIS A 47 1.17 3.32 -18.99
C HIS A 47 2.00 4.54 -19.37
N PHE A 48 2.99 4.35 -20.22
CA PHE A 48 3.87 5.43 -20.66
C PHE A 48 4.32 5.23 -22.11
N ALA A 49 4.65 6.35 -22.78
CA ALA A 49 5.10 6.33 -24.18
C ALA A 49 6.62 6.31 -24.30
N SER A 50 7.33 6.94 -23.35
CA SER A 50 8.79 7.03 -23.30
C SER A 50 9.31 6.97 -21.87
N GLU A 51 10.56 6.58 -21.66
CA GLU A 51 11.17 6.55 -20.33
C GLU A 51 11.21 7.94 -19.66
N HIS A 52 11.34 9.00 -20.46
CA HIS A 52 11.24 10.37 -19.97
C HIS A 52 9.85 10.66 -19.37
N SER A 53 8.78 10.24 -20.07
CA SER A 53 7.41 10.37 -19.54
C SER A 53 7.15 9.51 -18.31
N LEU A 54 7.88 8.39 -18.14
CA LEU A 54 7.80 7.57 -16.93
C LEU A 54 8.43 8.33 -15.75
N ARG A 55 9.63 8.88 -15.91
CA ARG A 55 10.33 9.64 -14.85
C ARG A 55 9.48 10.78 -14.30
N GLN A 56 8.82 11.54 -15.17
CA GLN A 56 7.92 12.63 -14.75
C GLN A 56 6.70 12.14 -13.97
N GLN A 57 6.27 10.89 -14.18
CA GLN A 57 5.14 10.30 -13.45
C GLN A 57 5.57 9.69 -12.12
N VAL A 58 6.85 9.35 -11.92
CA VAL A 58 7.32 8.69 -10.68
C VAL A 58 7.04 9.54 -9.46
N ASP A 59 7.35 10.84 -9.49
CA ASP A 59 7.12 11.72 -8.34
C ASP A 59 5.65 11.76 -7.94
N ARG A 60 4.75 11.84 -8.94
CA ARG A 60 3.31 11.79 -8.73
C ARG A 60 2.85 10.44 -8.17
N LEU A 61 3.42 9.32 -8.65
CA LEU A 61 3.11 7.98 -8.15
C LEU A 61 3.58 7.79 -6.70
N ILE A 62 4.73 8.36 -6.34
CA ILE A 62 5.24 8.40 -4.97
C ILE A 62 4.22 9.12 -4.09
N GLU A 63 3.85 10.35 -4.42
CA GLU A 63 2.88 11.13 -3.65
C GLU A 63 1.52 10.43 -3.52
N GLU A 64 0.97 9.95 -4.64
CA GLU A 64 -0.31 9.26 -4.66
C GLU A 64 -0.29 7.99 -3.82
N SER A 65 0.79 7.20 -3.91
CA SER A 65 0.94 6.00 -3.09
C SER A 65 0.99 6.32 -1.59
N MET A 66 1.67 7.40 -1.18
CA MET A 66 1.69 7.82 0.22
C MET A 66 0.31 8.27 0.69
N GLN A 67 -0.41 9.05 -0.12
CA GLN A 67 -1.76 9.52 0.23
C GLN A 67 -2.73 8.34 0.42
N ILE A 68 -2.67 7.35 -0.47
CA ILE A 68 -3.52 6.15 -0.36
C ILE A 68 -3.16 5.33 0.88
N ILE A 69 -1.86 5.12 1.13
CA ILE A 69 -1.39 4.39 2.33
C ILE A 69 -1.80 5.14 3.60
N ALA A 70 -1.58 6.45 3.67
CA ALA A 70 -1.95 7.28 4.80
C ALA A 70 -3.47 7.24 5.07
N GLY A 71 -4.29 7.40 4.03
CA GLY A 71 -5.74 7.28 4.16
C GLY A 71 -6.19 5.91 4.66
N LYS A 72 -5.53 4.83 4.21
CA LYS A 72 -5.79 3.48 4.74
C LYS A 72 -5.38 3.33 6.20
N LEU A 73 -4.25 3.91 6.59
CA LEU A 73 -3.79 3.90 7.99
C LEU A 73 -4.75 4.64 8.90
N ASP A 74 -5.23 5.81 8.49
CA ASP A 74 -6.18 6.59 9.29
C ASP A 74 -7.54 5.89 9.41
N HIS A 75 -8.00 5.22 8.35
CA HIS A 75 -9.16 4.36 8.41
C HIS A 75 -8.96 3.19 9.39
N THR A 76 -7.81 2.52 9.32
CA THR A 76 -7.46 1.38 10.19
C THR A 76 -7.39 1.83 11.65
N ARG A 77 -6.78 2.98 11.93
CA ARG A 77 -6.73 3.58 13.28
C ARG A 77 -8.12 3.92 13.81
N SER A 78 -8.99 4.47 12.96
CA SER A 78 -10.37 4.80 13.33
C SER A 78 -11.16 3.55 13.69
N GLN A 79 -11.12 2.52 12.84
CA GLN A 79 -11.78 1.24 13.10
C GLN A 79 -11.23 0.52 14.35
N TYR A 80 -9.90 0.52 14.53
CA TYR A 80 -9.31 -0.06 15.74
C TYR A 80 -9.77 0.67 16.99
N LYS A 81 -9.85 2.00 16.96
CA LYS A 81 -10.33 2.80 18.09
C LYS A 81 -11.80 2.51 18.43
N GLU A 82 -12.64 2.23 17.43
CA GLU A 82 -14.03 1.83 17.65
C GLU A 82 -14.15 0.45 18.33
N VAL A 83 -13.29 -0.51 17.96
CA VAL A 83 -13.34 -1.88 18.47
C VAL A 83 -12.63 -2.03 19.82
N ALA A 84 -11.42 -1.48 19.95
CA ALA A 84 -10.55 -1.67 21.11
C ALA A 84 -10.69 -0.54 22.15
N GLY A 85 -11.29 0.60 21.79
CA GLY A 85 -11.37 1.80 22.64
C GLY A 85 -10.03 2.52 22.84
N THR A 86 -8.93 2.01 22.28
CA THR A 86 -7.58 2.57 22.40
C THR A 86 -7.07 3.07 21.04
N THR A 87 -6.03 3.93 21.07
CA THR A 87 -5.43 4.46 19.84
C THR A 87 -4.28 3.58 19.40
N LEU A 88 -4.32 3.10 18.16
CA LEU A 88 -3.25 2.31 17.55
C LEU A 88 -2.01 3.17 17.29
N LYS A 89 -0.89 2.85 17.93
CA LYS A 89 0.41 3.46 17.64
C LYS A 89 1.16 2.61 16.60
N LEU A 90 1.59 3.27 15.53
CA LEU A 90 2.33 2.64 14.44
C LEU A 90 3.63 3.40 14.24
N GLU A 91 4.74 2.67 14.22
CA GLU A 91 6.08 3.20 13.93
C GLU A 91 6.54 2.68 12.56
N GLU A 92 7.04 3.54 11.69
CA GLU A 92 7.54 3.12 10.38
C GLU A 92 8.92 2.48 10.51
N ILE A 93 9.03 1.20 10.12
CA ILE A 93 10.30 0.46 10.10
C ILE A 93 10.99 0.60 8.75
N SER A 94 10.20 0.42 7.68
CA SER A 94 10.73 0.36 6.32
C SER A 94 9.70 0.87 5.33
N ASN A 95 10.19 1.60 4.33
CA ASN A 95 9.37 2.12 3.26
C ASN A 95 10.20 2.14 1.98
N SER A 96 9.83 1.29 1.03
CA SER A 96 10.57 1.09 -0.20
C SER A 96 9.62 1.06 -1.38
N ASP A 97 9.95 1.78 -2.44
CA ASP A 97 9.26 1.72 -3.72
C ASP A 97 10.15 1.14 -4.83
N SER A 98 9.50 0.66 -5.88
CA SER A 98 10.17 0.09 -7.06
C SER A 98 9.28 0.20 -8.29
N ILE A 99 9.91 0.27 -9.46
CA ILE A 99 9.22 0.25 -10.75
C ILE A 99 9.77 -0.89 -11.57
N GLU A 100 8.89 -1.77 -12.03
CA GLU A 100 9.22 -2.92 -12.86
C GLU A 100 8.55 -2.77 -14.24
N MET A 101 9.32 -2.85 -15.32
CA MET A 101 8.73 -2.89 -16.66
C MET A 101 8.19 -4.28 -16.98
N VAL A 102 6.92 -4.37 -17.37
CA VAL A 102 6.25 -5.64 -17.70
C VAL A 102 6.31 -5.94 -19.19
N SER A 103 6.19 -4.90 -20.03
CA SER A 103 6.24 -5.06 -21.48
C SER A 103 6.95 -3.87 -22.12
N ALA A 104 8.03 -4.19 -22.83
CA ALA A 104 8.81 -3.28 -23.67
C ALA A 104 8.90 -3.84 -25.09
N SER A 105 7.75 -4.10 -25.74
CA SER A 105 7.77 -4.40 -27.16
C SER A 105 8.13 -3.14 -27.95
N ASN A 106 9.20 -3.20 -28.75
CA ASN A 106 9.66 -2.08 -29.59
C ASN A 106 8.64 -1.65 -30.65
N HIS A 107 7.62 -2.48 -30.92
CA HIS A 107 6.57 -2.20 -31.90
C HIS A 107 5.30 -1.60 -31.29
N ASN A 108 5.19 -1.53 -29.96
CA ASN A 108 4.04 -0.91 -29.29
C ASN A 108 4.45 0.45 -28.70
N PRO A 109 3.84 1.57 -29.14
CA PRO A 109 4.13 2.88 -28.57
C PRO A 109 3.70 3.01 -27.10
N ARG A 110 2.86 2.10 -26.58
CA ARG A 110 2.48 2.04 -25.18
C ARG A 110 3.31 0.98 -24.46
N LYS A 111 4.15 1.43 -23.53
CA LYS A 111 4.88 0.58 -22.59
C LYS A 111 4.12 0.48 -21.28
N ILE A 112 4.32 -0.63 -20.57
CA ILE A 112 3.65 -0.93 -19.31
C ILE A 112 4.71 -1.17 -18.24
N ALA A 113 4.57 -0.48 -17.11
CA ALA A 113 5.32 -0.74 -15.89
C ALA A 113 4.35 -0.94 -14.72
N ILE A 114 4.84 -1.61 -13.69
CA ILE A 114 4.17 -1.72 -12.40
C ILE A 114 5.01 -0.93 -11.41
N TYR A 115 4.41 0.07 -10.80
CA TYR A 115 4.94 0.70 -9.60
C TYR A 115 4.48 -0.09 -8.39
N ARG A 116 5.39 -0.41 -7.48
CA ARG A 116 5.10 -1.07 -6.20
C ARG A 116 5.69 -0.29 -5.07
N ARG A 117 4.97 -0.22 -3.95
CA ARG A 117 5.46 0.32 -2.69
C ARG A 117 5.15 -0.65 -1.56
N ASN A 118 6.15 -0.90 -0.74
CA ASN A 118 6.06 -1.73 0.45
C ASN A 118 6.39 -0.89 1.68
N CYS A 119 5.43 -0.78 2.58
CA CYS A 119 5.58 -0.10 3.85
C CYS A 119 5.39 -1.12 4.98
N VAL A 120 6.36 -1.19 5.88
CA VAL A 120 6.35 -2.06 7.05
C VAL A 120 6.32 -1.18 8.29
N LEU A 121 5.30 -1.39 9.11
CA LEU A 121 5.02 -0.61 10.30
C LEU A 121 5.03 -1.53 11.52
N ARG A 122 5.69 -1.13 12.60
CA ARG A 122 5.62 -1.81 13.89
C ARG A 122 4.41 -1.32 14.67
N VAL A 123 3.65 -2.24 15.22
CA VAL A 123 2.56 -1.95 16.15
C VAL A 123 3.15 -1.83 17.57
N GLN A 124 2.80 -0.77 18.29
CA GLN A 124 3.28 -0.51 19.66
C GLN A 124 2.16 -0.46 20.69
#